data_AF-A0A3M6TFM6-F1
#
_entry.id   AF-A0A3M6TFM6-F1
#
_cell.length_a   1.000
_cell.length_b   1.000
_cell.length_c   1.000
_cell.angle_alpha   90.00
_cell.angle_beta   90.00
_cell.angle_gamma   90.00
#
_symmetry.space_group_name_H-M   'P 1'
#
loop_
_entity.id
_entity.type
_entity.pdbx_description
1 polymer ?
#
loop_
_entity_poly.entity_id
_entity_poly.type
_entity_poly.pdbx_seq_one_letter_code
_entity_poly.pdbx_strand_id
1 'polypeptide(L)'
;MSLQQLLYSIWIVLQMQREIFGATDCPEFTRLGCFRDSMNPRPLPTILMTDRDPSMKEYSGVSIDWAEWNDFMTDLACRCAKKTKESRFKVFGLQFYGECWSGVNAENTYRQDGPSQECLTIDFLKCGPQDKYCVGEQNTNFVYMLNGIVYNLTLELTNTAYDDSLSTSHAAEFIALSADFEVGILQVYEGYTFFAGVTTLRYSPAPDGMTIVHFVLEFNTLDAHLSILTKALTFGTLGKFVSLSVATKLSQIACYEAPAPSICPIPCPSLCAPSCHTSCCQQYQYP
;
A
#
# COMPACT_ATOMS: atom_id res chain seq x y z
N MET A 1 -28.46 -6.48 45.44
CA MET A 1 -27.88 -5.48 44.51
C MET A 1 -28.79 -4.28 44.49
N SER A 2 -28.26 -3.08 44.75
CA SER A 2 -29.06 -1.86 44.64
C SER A 2 -29.26 -1.48 43.16
N LEU A 3 -30.36 -0.79 42.85
CA LEU A 3 -30.65 -0.30 41.49
C LEU A 3 -29.48 0.52 40.92
N GLN A 4 -28.77 1.25 41.79
CA GLN A 4 -27.60 2.05 41.45
C GLN A 4 -26.41 1.19 41.01
N GLN A 5 -26.16 0.05 41.67
CA GLN A 5 -25.12 -0.89 41.24
C GLN A 5 -25.46 -1.52 39.89
N LEU A 6 -26.74 -1.83 39.65
CA LEU A 6 -27.21 -2.46 38.42
C LEU A 6 -27.08 -1.51 37.21
N LEU A 7 -27.43 -0.23 37.41
CA LEU A 7 -27.24 0.83 36.41
C LEU A 7 -25.75 1.11 36.15
N TYR A 8 -24.90 1.09 37.18
CA TYR A 8 -23.44 1.25 37.00
C TYR A 8 -22.84 0.09 36.21
N SER A 9 -23.23 -1.15 36.49
CA SER A 9 -22.79 -2.31 35.71
C SER A 9 -23.29 -2.27 34.27
N ILE A 10 -24.53 -1.84 34.02
CA ILE A 10 -25.05 -1.64 32.65
C ILE A 10 -24.27 -0.52 31.95
N TRP A 11 -23.94 0.57 32.62
CA TRP A 11 -23.15 1.68 32.06
C TRP A 11 -21.72 1.26 31.73
N ILE A 12 -21.08 0.45 32.59
CA ILE A 12 -19.76 -0.15 32.33
C ILE A 12 -19.84 -1.14 31.15
N VAL A 13 -20.86 -2.01 31.09
CA VAL A 13 -21.04 -2.95 29.97
C VAL A 13 -21.30 -2.19 28.66
N LEU A 14 -22.07 -1.10 28.69
CA LEU A 14 -22.30 -0.23 27.53
C LEU A 14 -21.02 0.54 27.13
N GLN A 15 -20.18 0.95 28.07
CA GLN A 15 -18.85 1.53 27.79
C GLN A 15 -17.88 0.49 27.22
N MET A 16 -17.88 -0.74 27.75
CA MET A 16 -17.05 -1.84 27.26
C MET A 16 -17.52 -2.35 25.89
N GLN A 17 -18.82 -2.31 25.58
CA GLN A 17 -19.34 -2.62 24.25
C GLN A 17 -18.99 -1.53 23.23
N ARG A 18 -18.88 -0.26 23.64
CA ARG A 18 -18.42 0.84 22.77
C ARG A 18 -16.94 0.74 22.39
N GLU A 19 -16.12 0.10 23.22
CA GLU A 19 -14.68 -0.12 22.98
C GLU A 19 -14.38 -1.38 22.13
N ILE A 20 -15.40 -2.14 21.72
CA ILE A 20 -15.23 -3.38 20.93
C ILE A 20 -15.59 -3.20 19.45
N PHE A 21 -16.29 -2.14 19.06
CA PHE A 21 -16.64 -1.85 17.67
C PHE A 21 -15.63 -0.91 17.00
N GLY A 22 -14.50 -1.49 16.57
CA GLY A 22 -13.97 -1.39 15.20
C GLY A 22 -13.60 -0.05 14.54
N ALA A 23 -13.76 1.11 15.18
CA ALA A 23 -13.66 2.40 14.48
C ALA A 23 -12.33 3.17 14.62
N THR A 24 -11.35 2.74 15.43
CA THR A 24 -10.14 3.55 15.71
C THR A 24 -8.86 3.14 15.00
N ASP A 25 -8.86 2.08 14.18
CA ASP A 25 -7.64 1.65 13.47
C ASP A 25 -7.97 1.13 12.07
N CYS A 26 -8.72 1.90 11.28
CA CYS A 26 -8.88 1.56 9.86
C CYS A 26 -7.73 2.16 9.06
N PRO A 27 -6.96 1.37 8.27
CA PRO A 27 -5.99 1.94 7.35
C PRO A 27 -6.69 2.91 6.40
N GLU A 28 -6.09 4.08 6.19
CA GLU A 28 -6.57 5.03 5.18
C GLU A 28 -6.35 4.44 3.78
N PHE A 29 -7.32 4.63 2.89
CA PHE A 29 -7.24 4.14 1.51
C PHE A 29 -8.02 5.02 0.54
N THR A 30 -7.61 4.98 -0.72
CA THR A 30 -8.21 5.70 -1.83
C THR A 30 -8.86 4.72 -2.79
N ARG A 31 -10.04 5.07 -3.30
CA ARG A 31 -10.73 4.27 -4.31
C ARG A 31 -10.05 4.39 -5.68
N LEU A 32 -9.91 3.28 -6.38
CA LEU A 32 -9.37 3.23 -7.75
C LEU A 32 -10.46 3.01 -8.80
N GLY A 33 -11.46 2.16 -8.52
CA GLY A 33 -12.60 1.96 -9.42
C GLY A 33 -13.10 0.52 -9.51
N CYS A 34 -14.02 0.28 -10.44
CA CYS A 34 -14.66 -1.01 -10.68
C CYS A 34 -14.07 -1.70 -11.93
N PHE A 35 -13.53 -2.91 -11.79
CA PHE A 35 -12.79 -3.62 -12.84
C PHE A 35 -13.23 -5.08 -12.96
N ARG A 36 -13.19 -5.62 -14.18
CA ARG A 36 -13.50 -7.03 -14.41
C ARG A 36 -12.43 -7.93 -13.79
N ASP A 37 -12.82 -9.16 -13.47
CA ASP A 37 -11.93 -10.26 -13.11
C ASP A 37 -12.17 -11.42 -14.07
N SER A 38 -11.25 -11.63 -15.00
CA SER A 38 -11.33 -12.71 -16.00
C SER A 38 -11.14 -14.10 -15.39
N MET A 39 -10.86 -14.21 -14.09
CA MET A 39 -10.67 -15.44 -13.31
C MET A 39 -9.42 -16.25 -13.68
N ASN A 40 -8.92 -16.15 -14.92
CA ASN A 40 -7.72 -16.84 -15.38
C ASN A 40 -7.01 -16.10 -16.53
N PRO A 41 -5.88 -15.41 -16.27
CA PRO A 41 -5.31 -15.12 -14.96
C PRO A 41 -6.10 -14.01 -14.23
N ARG A 42 -6.30 -14.15 -12.91
CA ARG A 42 -6.91 -13.09 -12.10
C ARG A 42 -6.03 -11.83 -12.07
N PRO A 43 -6.60 -10.62 -12.19
CA PRO A 43 -5.90 -9.36 -11.92
C PRO A 43 -5.38 -9.26 -10.48
N LEU A 44 -6.16 -9.77 -9.52
CA LEU A 44 -5.81 -9.84 -8.10
C LEU A 44 -5.76 -11.33 -7.70
N PRO A 45 -4.59 -11.97 -7.69
CA PRO A 45 -4.48 -13.43 -7.62
C PRO A 45 -4.58 -14.02 -6.22
N THR A 46 -4.50 -13.21 -5.16
CA THR A 46 -4.41 -13.69 -3.77
C THR A 46 -5.65 -13.32 -2.99
N ILE A 47 -6.39 -14.33 -2.50
CA ILE A 47 -7.46 -14.11 -1.54
C ILE A 47 -6.87 -13.91 -0.15
N LEU A 48 -7.26 -12.82 0.51
CA LEU A 48 -6.77 -12.46 1.84
C LEU A 48 -7.77 -12.83 2.94
N MET A 49 -9.06 -12.73 2.64
CA MET A 49 -10.16 -13.16 3.51
C MET A 49 -11.46 -13.31 2.72
N THR A 50 -12.42 -14.06 3.28
CA THR A 50 -13.79 -14.17 2.75
C THR A 50 -14.83 -14.23 3.86
N ASP A 51 -15.97 -13.58 3.61
CA ASP A 51 -17.19 -13.66 4.45
C ASP A 51 -18.26 -14.53 3.76
N ARG A 52 -17.96 -15.10 2.59
CA ARG A 52 -18.92 -15.87 1.78
C ARG A 52 -19.01 -17.34 2.18
N ASP A 53 -17.87 -17.94 2.49
CA ASP A 53 -17.74 -19.39 2.60
C ASP A 53 -17.05 -19.78 3.90
N PRO A 54 -17.82 -20.21 4.92
CA PRO A 54 -17.30 -20.65 6.21
C PRO A 54 -16.40 -21.91 6.15
N SER A 55 -16.37 -22.62 5.02
CA SER A 55 -15.52 -23.80 4.86
C SER A 55 -14.10 -23.46 4.41
N MET A 56 -13.87 -22.24 3.91
CA MET A 56 -12.56 -21.77 3.47
C MET A 56 -11.65 -21.49 4.67
N LYS A 57 -10.36 -21.74 4.49
CA LYS A 57 -9.34 -21.40 5.50
C LYS A 57 -9.27 -19.89 5.75
N GLU A 58 -9.54 -19.11 4.72
CA GLU A 58 -9.53 -17.65 4.71
C GLU A 58 -10.85 -17.04 5.22
N TYR A 59 -11.77 -17.87 5.74
CA TYR A 59 -13.00 -17.36 6.35
C TYR A 59 -12.68 -16.41 7.51
N SER A 60 -13.30 -15.23 7.51
CA SER A 60 -13.03 -14.20 8.52
C SER A 60 -13.63 -14.50 9.90
N GLY A 61 -14.56 -15.45 9.98
CA GLY A 61 -15.41 -15.67 11.16
C GLY A 61 -16.73 -14.89 11.12
N VAL A 62 -16.97 -14.09 10.08
CA VAL A 62 -18.17 -13.29 9.87
C VAL A 62 -18.79 -13.66 8.53
N SER A 63 -20.13 -13.71 8.46
CA SER A 63 -20.87 -13.91 7.22
C SER A 63 -21.39 -12.58 6.67
N ILE A 64 -21.66 -12.53 5.36
CA ILE A 64 -22.30 -11.35 4.75
C ILE A 64 -23.61 -11.02 5.48
N ASP A 65 -23.70 -9.79 6.00
CA ASP A 65 -24.93 -9.25 6.56
C ASP A 65 -25.72 -8.51 5.48
N TRP A 66 -26.68 -9.22 4.90
CA TRP A 66 -27.55 -8.67 3.85
C TRP A 66 -28.59 -7.69 4.40
N ALA A 67 -28.92 -7.78 5.69
CA ALA A 67 -29.89 -6.88 6.32
C ALA A 67 -29.23 -5.54 6.65
N GLU A 68 -28.00 -5.59 7.18
CA GLU A 68 -27.19 -4.42 7.54
C GLU A 68 -26.07 -4.17 6.51
N TRP A 69 -26.44 -4.20 5.22
CA TRP A 69 -25.52 -4.12 4.07
C TRP A 69 -24.55 -2.93 4.13
N ASN A 70 -25.05 -1.76 4.49
CA ASN A 70 -24.28 -0.51 4.46
C ASN A 70 -23.14 -0.52 5.49
N ASP A 71 -23.44 -1.00 6.69
CA ASP A 71 -22.46 -1.15 7.78
C ASP A 71 -21.50 -2.29 7.47
N PHE A 72 -22.02 -3.41 6.95
CA PHE A 72 -21.23 -4.55 6.52
C PHE A 72 -20.17 -4.17 5.47
N MET A 73 -20.52 -3.42 4.42
CA MET A 73 -19.55 -3.01 3.39
C MET A 73 -18.42 -2.14 3.97
N THR A 74 -18.78 -1.23 4.88
CA THR A 74 -17.82 -0.33 5.53
C THR A 74 -16.82 -1.13 6.36
N ASP A 75 -17.33 -2.09 7.14
CA ASP A 75 -16.52 -3.02 7.93
C ASP A 75 -15.66 -3.95 7.05
N LEU A 76 -16.23 -4.52 5.98
CA LEU A 76 -15.55 -5.38 5.01
C LEU A 76 -14.35 -4.66 4.37
N ALA A 77 -14.55 -3.43 3.90
CA ALA A 77 -13.49 -2.61 3.32
C ALA A 77 -12.37 -2.37 4.33
N CYS A 78 -12.72 -2.09 5.58
CA CYS A 78 -11.75 -1.85 6.64
C CYS A 78 -10.93 -3.10 7.00
N ARG A 79 -11.59 -4.24 7.20
CA ARG A 79 -10.91 -5.52 7.45
C ARG A 79 -10.03 -5.92 6.27
N CYS A 80 -10.50 -5.69 5.04
CA CYS A 80 -9.70 -5.99 3.86
C CYS A 80 -8.44 -5.13 3.82
N ALA A 81 -8.57 -3.81 4.04
CA ALA A 81 -7.44 -2.90 4.12
C ALA A 81 -6.39 -3.34 5.17
N LYS A 82 -6.84 -3.80 6.35
CA LYS A 82 -5.95 -4.37 7.37
C LYS A 82 -5.20 -5.60 6.86
N LYS A 83 -5.91 -6.56 6.25
CA LYS A 83 -5.29 -7.77 5.69
C LYS A 83 -4.30 -7.46 4.57
N THR A 84 -4.60 -6.48 3.73
CA THR A 84 -3.72 -6.01 2.67
C THR A 84 -2.44 -5.42 3.25
N LYS A 85 -2.57 -4.60 4.30
CA LYS A 85 -1.44 -4.01 5.03
C LYS A 85 -0.57 -5.08 5.72
N GLU A 86 -1.19 -6.03 6.42
CA GLU A 86 -0.51 -7.18 7.04
C GLU A 86 0.26 -8.02 6.00
N SER A 87 -0.30 -8.17 4.80
CA SER A 87 0.30 -8.90 3.68
C SER A 87 1.32 -8.09 2.89
N ARG A 88 1.57 -6.82 3.27
CA ARG A 88 2.47 -5.88 2.57
C ARG A 88 2.10 -5.64 1.11
N PHE A 89 0.81 -5.74 0.78
CA PHE A 89 0.30 -5.37 -0.54
C PHE A 89 -0.15 -3.92 -0.54
N LYS A 90 -0.19 -3.29 -1.72
CA LYS A 90 -0.56 -1.88 -1.90
C LYS A 90 -2.02 -1.67 -2.27
N VAL A 91 -2.61 -2.67 -2.93
CA VAL A 91 -3.94 -2.59 -3.54
C VAL A 91 -4.79 -3.77 -3.10
N PHE A 92 -6.08 -3.54 -2.89
CA PHE A 92 -7.04 -4.60 -2.60
C PHE A 92 -8.33 -4.41 -3.40
N GLY A 93 -8.98 -5.52 -3.70
CA GLY A 93 -10.27 -5.58 -4.38
C GLY A 93 -11.30 -6.23 -3.47
N LEU A 94 -12.49 -5.64 -3.41
CA LEU A 94 -13.67 -6.27 -2.86
C LEU A 94 -14.47 -6.87 -4.01
N GLN A 95 -14.69 -8.18 -3.96
CA GLN A 95 -15.37 -8.94 -5.01
C GLN A 95 -16.41 -9.87 -4.41
N PHE A 96 -17.37 -10.25 -5.24
CA PHE A 96 -18.41 -11.22 -4.95
C PHE A 96 -19.12 -10.95 -3.61
N TYR A 97 -19.39 -9.67 -3.33
CA TYR A 97 -20.11 -9.17 -2.15
C TYR A 97 -19.39 -9.37 -0.79
N GLY A 98 -18.31 -10.13 -0.70
CA GLY A 98 -17.72 -10.48 0.61
C GLY A 98 -16.32 -11.06 0.56
N GLU A 99 -15.63 -11.01 -0.58
CA GLU A 99 -14.26 -11.49 -0.71
C GLU A 99 -13.28 -10.32 -0.79
N CYS A 100 -12.12 -10.51 -0.18
CA CYS A 100 -11.00 -9.59 -0.20
C CYS A 100 -9.85 -10.18 -1.00
N TRP A 101 -9.52 -9.56 -2.12
CA TRP A 101 -8.48 -9.99 -3.05
C TRP A 101 -7.35 -8.97 -3.13
N SER A 102 -6.14 -9.44 -3.42
CA SER A 102 -4.95 -8.62 -3.59
C SER A 102 -3.88 -9.43 -4.34
N GLY A 103 -2.61 -9.05 -4.23
CA GLY A 103 -1.48 -9.83 -4.71
C GLY A 103 -0.22 -9.01 -4.89
N VAL A 104 0.87 -9.73 -5.17
CA VAL A 104 2.13 -9.12 -5.60
C VAL A 104 1.88 -8.36 -6.90
N ASN A 105 2.37 -7.11 -6.98
CA ASN A 105 2.26 -6.25 -8.16
C ASN A 105 0.81 -5.88 -8.55
N ALA A 106 -0.14 -6.03 -7.62
CA ALA A 106 -1.56 -5.74 -7.84
C ALA A 106 -1.83 -4.32 -8.32
N GLU A 107 -1.01 -3.34 -7.93
CA GLU A 107 -1.06 -1.94 -8.38
C GLU A 107 -0.86 -1.77 -9.90
N ASN A 108 -0.24 -2.76 -10.55
CA ASN A 108 0.01 -2.76 -11.99
C ASN A 108 -0.97 -3.66 -12.76
N THR A 109 -1.57 -4.65 -12.12
CA THR A 109 -2.43 -5.66 -12.78
C THR A 109 -3.93 -5.44 -12.59
N TYR A 110 -4.37 -4.75 -11.53
CA TYR A 110 -5.80 -4.67 -11.15
C TYR A 110 -6.76 -4.20 -12.25
N ARG A 111 -6.27 -3.42 -13.21
CA ARG A 111 -7.04 -2.82 -14.31
C ARG A 111 -6.92 -3.55 -15.65
N GLN A 112 -6.16 -4.64 -15.72
CA GLN A 112 -5.79 -5.28 -16.99
C GLN A 112 -6.99 -5.81 -17.79
N ASP A 113 -8.07 -6.20 -17.10
CA ASP A 113 -9.30 -6.74 -17.73
C ASP A 113 -10.33 -5.64 -18.06
N GLY A 114 -9.97 -4.37 -17.85
CA GLY A 114 -10.78 -3.20 -18.16
C GLY A 114 -11.89 -2.90 -17.15
N PRO A 115 -12.57 -1.75 -17.33
CA PRO A 115 -13.58 -1.26 -16.38
C PRO A 115 -14.87 -2.08 -16.43
N SER A 116 -15.57 -2.14 -15.29
CA SER A 116 -16.89 -2.75 -15.11
C SER A 116 -17.88 -1.73 -14.52
N GLN A 117 -19.18 -2.05 -14.57
CA GLN A 117 -20.26 -1.34 -13.88
C GLN A 117 -21.00 -2.28 -12.90
N GLU A 118 -20.44 -3.46 -12.64
CA GLU A 118 -20.98 -4.50 -11.77
C GLU A 118 -20.39 -4.36 -10.36
N CYS A 119 -20.38 -3.14 -9.84
CA CYS A 119 -20.06 -2.86 -8.45
C CYS A 119 -21.23 -2.15 -7.78
N LEU A 120 -21.47 -2.51 -6.53
CA LEU A 120 -22.54 -1.98 -5.69
C LEU A 120 -21.98 -1.06 -4.61
N THR A 121 -22.82 -0.13 -4.15
CA THR A 121 -22.61 0.77 -3.01
C THR A 121 -23.76 0.58 -2.02
N ILE A 122 -23.96 1.59 -1.17
CA ILE A 122 -25.06 1.76 -0.22
C ILE A 122 -26.41 1.37 -0.86
N ASP A 123 -27.25 0.68 -0.08
CA ASP A 123 -28.58 0.21 -0.47
C ASP A 123 -28.60 -0.67 -1.74
N PHE A 124 -27.51 -1.39 -2.01
CA PHE A 124 -27.32 -2.24 -3.19
C PHE A 124 -27.41 -1.47 -4.52
N LEU A 125 -27.22 -0.15 -4.51
CA LEU A 125 -27.23 0.67 -5.71
C LEU A 125 -25.94 0.50 -6.52
N LYS A 126 -25.95 0.90 -7.79
CA LYS A 126 -24.74 0.92 -8.61
C LYS A 126 -23.75 1.95 -8.08
N CYS A 127 -22.50 1.52 -7.91
CA CYS A 127 -21.44 2.35 -7.39
C CYS A 127 -21.07 3.49 -8.36
N GLY A 128 -21.29 4.72 -7.93
CA GLY A 128 -20.97 5.95 -8.65
C GLY A 128 -19.67 6.63 -8.19
N PRO A 129 -19.32 7.79 -8.79
CA PRO A 129 -18.05 8.49 -8.54
C PRO A 129 -17.88 9.07 -7.13
N GLN A 130 -18.98 9.31 -6.41
CA GLN A 130 -18.96 9.92 -5.07
C GLN A 130 -19.08 8.89 -3.94
N ASP A 131 -19.37 7.63 -4.27
CA ASP A 131 -19.54 6.57 -3.28
C ASP A 131 -18.22 6.16 -2.61
N LYS A 132 -18.14 6.30 -1.29
CA LYS A 132 -16.90 5.97 -0.57
C LYS A 132 -16.62 4.47 -0.54
N TYR A 133 -17.64 3.66 -0.26
CA TYR A 133 -17.53 2.21 -0.10
C TYR A 133 -18.36 1.49 -1.17
N CYS A 134 -17.66 0.70 -1.96
CA CYS A 134 -18.21 -0.14 -3.00
C CYS A 134 -17.59 -1.54 -2.99
N VAL A 135 -18.34 -2.50 -3.51
CA VAL A 135 -17.94 -3.91 -3.63
C VAL A 135 -18.38 -4.45 -4.99
N GLY A 136 -17.54 -5.26 -5.61
CA GLY A 136 -17.86 -5.91 -6.87
C GLY A 136 -18.84 -7.07 -6.70
N GLU A 137 -19.64 -7.30 -7.73
CA GLU A 137 -20.43 -8.52 -7.89
C GLU A 137 -19.53 -9.71 -8.24
N GLN A 138 -20.09 -10.81 -8.76
CA GLN A 138 -19.29 -11.95 -9.19
C GLN A 138 -18.38 -11.56 -10.37
N ASN A 139 -17.12 -12.02 -10.36
CA ASN A 139 -16.12 -11.75 -11.42
C ASN A 139 -15.84 -10.25 -11.66
N THR A 140 -16.06 -9.42 -10.65
CA THR A 140 -15.76 -7.98 -10.69
C THR A 140 -15.14 -7.58 -9.36
N ASN A 141 -14.07 -6.78 -9.40
CA ASN A 141 -13.45 -6.19 -8.21
C ASN A 141 -13.77 -4.70 -8.15
N PHE A 142 -14.24 -4.21 -7.02
CA PHE A 142 -14.08 -2.79 -6.69
C PHE A 142 -12.76 -2.61 -5.95
N VAL A 143 -11.85 -1.83 -6.53
CA VAL A 143 -10.44 -1.78 -6.16
C VAL A 143 -10.11 -0.49 -5.39
N TYR A 144 -9.31 -0.63 -4.34
CA TYR A 144 -8.78 0.42 -3.48
C TYR A 144 -7.25 0.31 -3.38
N MET A 145 -6.60 1.43 -3.09
CA MET A 145 -5.18 1.52 -2.79
C MET A 145 -5.00 1.99 -1.35
N LEU A 146 -4.17 1.31 -0.57
CA LEU A 146 -3.78 1.80 0.75
C LEU A 146 -3.03 3.12 0.61
N ASN A 147 -3.39 4.10 1.44
CA ASN A 147 -2.66 5.36 1.48
C ASN A 147 -1.33 5.13 2.19
N GLY A 148 -0.28 5.74 1.65
CA GLY A 148 1.07 5.63 2.15
C GLY A 148 1.87 6.88 1.91
N ILE A 149 2.99 7.01 2.61
CA ILE A 149 3.96 8.07 2.36
C ILE A 149 5.23 7.48 1.76
N VAL A 150 5.74 8.12 0.73
CA VAL A 150 7.04 7.81 0.16
C VAL A 150 7.95 9.00 0.44
N TYR A 151 9.09 8.75 1.08
CA TYR A 151 10.10 9.78 1.31
C TYR A 151 11.21 9.66 0.27
N ASN A 152 11.55 10.75 -0.41
CA ASN A 152 12.76 10.88 -1.21
C ASN A 152 13.87 11.46 -0.33
N LEU A 153 14.92 10.66 -0.12
CA LEU A 153 15.96 10.92 0.84
C LEU A 153 17.33 10.89 0.18
N THR A 154 18.27 11.64 0.77
CA THR A 154 19.69 11.51 0.45
C THR A 154 20.52 11.32 1.71
N LEU A 155 21.53 10.46 1.60
CA LEU A 155 22.45 10.15 2.69
C LEU A 155 23.86 9.99 2.12
N GLU A 156 24.86 10.46 2.86
CA GLU A 156 26.26 10.31 2.49
C GLU A 156 26.86 9.04 3.13
N LEU A 157 27.60 8.28 2.32
CA LEU A 157 28.36 7.10 2.72
C LEU A 157 29.81 7.53 3.00
N THR A 158 30.14 7.70 4.28
CA THR A 158 31.37 8.39 4.71
C THR A 158 32.66 7.58 4.53
N ASN A 159 32.55 6.28 4.24
CA ASN A 159 33.67 5.39 3.97
C ASN A 159 33.65 4.78 2.57
N THR A 160 32.82 5.30 1.67
CA THR A 160 32.67 4.77 0.31
C THR A 160 33.01 5.85 -0.71
N ALA A 161 34.21 5.79 -1.28
CA ALA A 161 34.65 6.69 -2.34
C ALA A 161 33.75 6.55 -3.57
N TYR A 162 33.40 7.68 -4.19
CA TYR A 162 32.60 7.67 -5.41
C TYR A 162 33.42 7.14 -6.59
N ASP A 163 32.80 6.25 -7.36
CA ASP A 163 33.33 5.71 -8.60
C ASP A 163 32.33 5.96 -9.73
N ASP A 164 32.83 6.31 -10.93
CA ASP A 164 31.98 6.65 -12.08
C ASP A 164 31.08 5.48 -12.52
N SER A 165 31.43 4.23 -12.22
CA SER A 165 30.57 3.05 -12.47
C SER A 165 29.24 3.13 -11.70
N LEU A 166 29.21 3.81 -10.54
CA LEU A 166 28.01 4.03 -9.73
C LEU A 166 26.97 4.96 -10.40
N SER A 167 27.34 5.60 -11.51
CA SER A 167 26.38 6.35 -12.34
C SER A 167 25.44 5.44 -13.16
N THR A 168 25.78 4.16 -13.31
CA THR A 168 25.04 3.20 -14.15
C THR A 168 24.37 2.14 -13.29
N SER A 169 23.03 2.11 -13.26
CA SER A 169 22.23 1.20 -12.41
C SER A 169 22.42 -0.30 -12.67
N HIS A 170 23.00 -0.66 -13.82
CA HIS A 170 23.29 -2.05 -14.21
C HIS A 170 24.75 -2.46 -13.94
N ALA A 171 25.60 -1.55 -13.47
CA ALA A 171 26.98 -1.87 -13.10
C ALA A 171 26.99 -2.80 -11.88
N ALA A 172 27.99 -3.69 -11.80
CA ALA A 172 28.10 -4.65 -10.70
C ALA A 172 28.30 -3.93 -9.36
N GLU A 173 29.06 -2.84 -9.38
CA GLU A 173 29.35 -1.95 -8.25
C GLU A 173 28.07 -1.30 -7.72
N PHE A 174 27.21 -0.80 -8.62
CA PHE A 174 25.92 -0.22 -8.25
C PHE A 174 25.03 -1.27 -7.58
N ILE A 175 24.90 -2.45 -8.18
CA ILE A 175 24.00 -3.51 -7.70
C ILE A 175 24.47 -4.00 -6.32
N ALA A 176 25.77 -4.25 -6.15
CA ALA A 176 26.35 -4.69 -4.89
C ALA A 176 26.15 -3.65 -3.78
N LEU A 177 26.48 -2.38 -4.05
CA LEU A 177 26.33 -1.30 -3.07
C LEU A 177 24.86 -1.07 -2.69
N SER A 178 23.95 -1.17 -3.66
CA SER A 178 22.51 -1.01 -3.41
C SER A 178 21.96 -2.15 -2.56
N ALA A 179 22.39 -3.39 -2.82
CA ALA A 179 21.99 -4.53 -2.01
C ALA A 179 22.45 -4.37 -0.55
N ASP A 180 23.72 -3.99 -0.34
CA ASP A 180 24.29 -3.75 0.98
C ASP A 180 23.57 -2.60 1.72
N PHE A 181 23.31 -1.50 1.03
CA PHE A 181 22.61 -0.34 1.57
C PHE A 181 21.15 -0.67 1.95
N GLU A 182 20.41 -1.29 1.03
CA GLU A 182 18.99 -1.64 1.23
C GLU A 182 18.81 -2.67 2.34
N VAL A 183 19.72 -3.64 2.47
CA VAL A 183 19.74 -4.57 3.61
C VAL A 183 19.98 -3.81 4.92
N GLY A 184 20.88 -2.83 4.93
CA GLY A 184 21.10 -1.97 6.10
C GLY A 184 19.82 -1.22 6.52
N ILE A 185 19.09 -0.66 5.57
CA ILE A 185 17.80 0.02 5.84
C ILE A 185 16.72 -0.98 6.29
N LEU A 186 16.63 -2.16 5.67
CA LEU A 186 15.70 -3.22 6.07
C LEU A 186 15.93 -3.64 7.53
N GLN A 187 17.19 -3.70 7.97
CA GLN A 187 17.53 -4.00 9.37
C GLN A 187 17.12 -2.87 10.33
N VAL A 188 17.25 -1.60 9.91
CA VAL A 188 16.79 -0.44 10.71
C VAL A 188 15.28 -0.49 10.97
N TYR A 189 14.51 -0.96 9.98
CA TYR A 189 13.05 -1.09 10.07
C TYR A 189 12.59 -2.52 10.36
N GLU A 190 13.46 -3.40 10.85
CA GLU A 190 13.10 -4.77 11.18
C GLU A 190 11.97 -4.80 12.22
N GLY A 191 10.88 -5.51 11.91
CA GLY A 191 9.70 -5.58 12.76
C GLY A 191 8.79 -4.35 12.72
N TYR A 192 9.13 -3.29 11.98
CA TYR A 192 8.27 -2.13 11.82
C TYR A 192 7.20 -2.37 10.74
N THR A 193 5.98 -2.68 11.18
CA THR A 193 4.88 -3.13 10.31
C THR A 193 4.42 -2.10 9.27
N PHE A 194 4.75 -0.82 9.46
CA PHE A 194 4.38 0.23 8.51
C PHE A 194 5.42 0.43 7.40
N PHE A 195 6.61 -0.15 7.52
CA PHE A 195 7.63 -0.10 6.48
C PHE A 195 7.25 -1.02 5.32
N ALA A 196 7.11 -0.43 4.13
CA ALA A 196 6.76 -1.15 2.92
C ALA A 196 8.01 -1.56 2.12
N GLY A 197 9.02 -0.69 2.08
CA GLY A 197 10.25 -1.00 1.38
C GLY A 197 11.21 0.18 1.25
N VAL A 198 12.39 -0.12 0.70
CA VAL A 198 13.41 0.82 0.30
C VAL A 198 13.77 0.56 -1.16
N THR A 199 14.10 1.62 -1.90
CA THR A 199 14.65 1.49 -3.24
C THR A 199 15.74 2.52 -3.45
N THR A 200 16.91 2.05 -3.86
CA THR A 200 18.01 2.91 -4.28
C THR A 200 17.73 3.46 -5.68
N LEU A 201 17.72 4.79 -5.82
CA LEU A 201 17.45 5.45 -7.09
C LEU A 201 18.73 5.68 -7.89
N ARG A 202 19.75 6.28 -7.26
CA ARG A 202 21.03 6.59 -7.89
C ARG A 202 22.09 6.96 -6.86
N TYR A 203 23.34 7.02 -7.31
CA TYR A 203 24.45 7.61 -6.56
C TYR A 203 24.91 8.93 -7.19
N SER A 204 25.60 9.74 -6.40
CA SER A 204 26.30 10.95 -6.89
C SER A 204 27.53 11.26 -6.03
N PRO A 205 28.53 11.98 -6.55
CA PRO A 205 29.68 12.37 -5.75
C PRO A 205 29.32 13.45 -4.72
N ALA A 206 29.83 13.31 -3.51
CA ALA A 206 29.89 14.35 -2.49
C ALA A 206 31.08 15.31 -2.74
N PRO A 207 31.07 16.52 -2.17
CA PRO A 207 32.17 17.48 -2.34
C PRO A 207 33.54 16.98 -1.86
N ASP A 208 33.58 16.03 -0.94
CA ASP A 208 34.79 15.41 -0.40
C ASP A 208 35.24 14.16 -1.18
N GLY A 209 34.55 13.82 -2.27
CA GLY A 209 34.82 12.65 -3.10
C GLY A 209 34.15 11.36 -2.61
N MET A 210 33.38 11.40 -1.53
CA MET A 210 32.59 10.27 -1.05
C MET A 210 31.29 10.12 -1.84
N THR A 211 30.55 9.05 -1.57
CA THR A 211 29.31 8.71 -2.28
C THR A 211 28.08 9.24 -1.54
N ILE A 212 27.17 9.89 -2.27
CA ILE A 212 25.82 10.19 -1.82
C ILE A 212 24.86 9.19 -2.45
N VAL A 213 24.06 8.52 -1.63
CA VAL A 213 22.95 7.68 -2.08
C VAL A 213 21.65 8.48 -2.10
N HIS A 214 20.91 8.38 -3.21
CA HIS A 214 19.55 8.90 -3.37
C HIS A 214 18.61 7.71 -3.35
N PHE A 215 17.65 7.70 -2.44
CA PHE A 215 16.80 6.53 -2.20
C PHE A 215 15.41 6.95 -1.78
N VAL A 216 14.46 6.04 -1.96
CA VAL A 216 13.10 6.20 -1.46
C VAL A 216 12.80 5.21 -0.36
N LEU A 217 12.05 5.66 0.64
CA LEU A 217 11.42 4.80 1.65
C LEU A 217 9.92 4.87 1.49
N GLU A 218 9.29 3.71 1.43
CA GLU A 218 7.85 3.57 1.29
C GLU A 218 7.24 3.10 2.62
N PHE A 219 6.13 3.72 3.02
CA PHE A 219 5.36 3.36 4.21
C PHE A 219 3.88 3.25 3.89
N ASN A 220 3.20 2.31 4.54
CA ASN A 220 1.78 2.00 4.31
C ASN A 220 0.82 2.81 5.20
N THR A 221 1.25 4.00 5.62
CA THR A 221 0.48 4.97 6.43
C THR A 221 0.97 6.37 6.11
N LEU A 222 0.17 7.39 6.45
CA LEU A 222 0.51 8.80 6.26
C LEU A 222 1.26 9.44 7.45
N ASP A 223 1.55 8.64 8.49
CA ASP A 223 2.21 9.11 9.70
C ASP A 223 3.70 9.45 9.47
N ALA A 224 4.32 10.09 10.46
CA ALA A 224 5.74 10.41 10.41
C ALA A 224 6.60 9.19 10.80
N HIS A 225 7.31 8.60 9.83
CA HIS A 225 8.07 7.36 10.04
C HIS A 225 9.59 7.52 10.16
N LEU A 226 10.15 8.65 9.73
CA LEU A 226 11.60 8.86 9.65
C LEU A 226 12.32 8.92 11.02
N SER A 227 11.59 8.97 12.13
CA SER A 227 12.21 9.01 13.47
C SER A 227 13.03 7.76 13.78
N ILE A 228 12.68 6.59 13.22
CA ILE A 228 13.43 5.34 13.39
C ILE A 228 14.77 5.44 12.67
N LEU A 229 14.75 5.85 11.39
CA LEU A 229 15.98 6.03 10.62
C LEU A 229 16.87 7.11 11.21
N THR A 230 16.34 8.29 11.54
CA THR A 230 17.17 9.39 12.06
C THR A 230 17.85 9.02 13.38
N LYS A 231 17.20 8.22 14.24
CA LYS A 231 17.84 7.65 15.44
C LYS A 231 18.94 6.65 15.08
N ALA A 232 18.70 5.74 14.13
CA ALA A 232 19.71 4.78 13.70
C ALA A 232 20.95 5.45 13.11
N LEU A 233 20.78 6.52 12.32
CA LEU A 233 21.89 7.26 11.73
C LEU A 233 22.82 7.88 12.77
N THR A 234 22.35 8.18 13.99
CA THR A 234 23.22 8.74 15.04
C THR A 234 24.39 7.83 15.44
N PHE A 235 24.30 6.53 15.16
CA PHE A 235 25.38 5.57 15.38
C PHE A 235 26.46 5.62 14.28
N GLY A 236 26.20 6.31 13.17
CA GLY A 236 27.14 6.44 12.05
C GLY A 236 27.30 5.17 11.20
N THR A 237 26.47 4.15 11.42
CA THR A 237 26.47 2.90 10.66
C THR A 237 25.05 2.47 10.32
N LEU A 238 24.87 1.80 9.18
CA LEU A 238 23.59 1.17 8.79
C LEU A 238 23.70 -0.35 8.89
N GLY A 239 22.73 -0.97 9.56
CA GLY A 239 22.69 -2.41 9.76
C GLY A 239 23.74 -2.94 10.75
N LYS A 240 23.60 -4.22 11.10
CA LYS A 240 24.47 -4.93 12.04
C LYS A 240 25.59 -5.71 11.33
N PHE A 241 25.44 -5.95 10.03
CA PHE A 241 26.27 -6.90 9.26
C PHE A 241 27.04 -6.29 8.10
N VAL A 242 26.74 -5.05 7.70
CA VAL A 242 27.36 -4.38 6.55
C VAL A 242 28.24 -3.24 7.04
N SER A 243 29.50 -3.19 6.59
CA SER A 243 30.50 -2.18 6.96
C SER A 243 30.26 -0.80 6.32
N LEU A 244 29.00 -0.38 6.12
CA LEU A 244 28.68 0.92 5.56
C LEU A 244 28.65 1.97 6.68
N SER A 245 29.63 2.88 6.64
CA SER A 245 29.61 4.07 7.49
C SER A 245 28.81 5.15 6.79
N VAL A 246 27.96 5.82 7.54
CA VAL A 246 27.04 6.81 7.00
C VAL A 246 27.12 8.10 7.79
N ALA A 247 26.71 9.20 7.14
CA ALA A 247 26.54 10.46 7.84
C ALA A 247 25.50 10.32 8.96
N THR A 248 25.70 11.08 10.04
CA THR A 248 24.82 11.02 11.22
C THR A 248 23.46 11.71 11.01
N LYS A 249 23.26 12.32 9.84
CA LYS A 249 22.05 13.04 9.45
C LYS A 249 21.79 12.84 7.96
N LEU A 250 20.51 12.93 7.58
CA LEU A 250 20.08 12.96 6.19
C LEU A 250 20.47 14.30 5.54
N SER A 251 20.92 14.26 4.29
CA SER A 251 21.33 15.44 3.53
C SER A 251 20.12 16.15 2.90
N GLN A 252 19.11 15.39 2.49
CA GLN A 252 17.83 15.89 1.98
C GLN A 252 16.69 15.00 2.45
N ILE A 253 15.55 15.63 2.75
CA ILE A 253 14.29 14.98 3.08
C ILE A 253 13.18 15.67 2.29
N ALA A 254 12.51 14.94 1.40
CA ALA A 254 11.33 15.41 0.68
C ALA A 254 10.27 14.31 0.63
N CYS A 255 8.99 14.68 0.51
CA CYS A 255 7.96 13.73 0.11
C CYS A 255 8.13 13.42 -1.38
N TYR A 256 8.08 12.14 -1.73
CA TYR A 256 8.01 11.69 -3.12
C TYR A 256 6.54 11.69 -3.54
N GLU A 257 6.17 12.59 -4.42
CA GLU A 257 4.90 12.52 -5.12
C GLU A 257 5.09 11.66 -6.37
N ALA A 258 4.50 10.46 -6.35
CA ALA A 258 4.46 9.64 -7.55
C ALA A 258 3.70 10.42 -8.64
N PRO A 259 4.22 10.49 -9.88
CA PRO A 259 3.47 11.13 -10.96
C PRO A 259 2.11 10.46 -11.09
N ALA A 260 1.06 11.27 -11.30
CA ALA A 260 -0.30 10.77 -11.38
C ALA A 260 -0.38 9.61 -12.37
N PRO A 261 -1.08 8.50 -12.04
CA PRO A 261 -1.16 7.35 -12.91
C PRO A 261 -1.68 7.77 -14.29
N SER A 262 -1.08 7.24 -15.35
CA SER A 262 -1.47 7.61 -16.69
C SER A 262 -2.78 6.91 -17.09
N ILE A 263 -3.76 7.69 -17.58
CA ILE A 263 -5.01 7.18 -18.15
C ILE A 263 -4.77 6.90 -19.63
N CYS A 264 -4.95 5.65 -20.04
CA CYS A 264 -4.95 5.32 -21.45
C CYS A 264 -6.37 5.54 -22.02
N PRO A 265 -6.53 6.34 -23.09
CA PRO A 265 -7.83 6.54 -23.70
C PRO A 265 -8.36 5.24 -24.30
N ILE A 266 -9.61 4.89 -24.00
CA ILE A 266 -10.36 3.81 -24.65
C ILE A 266 -11.38 4.46 -25.60
N PRO A 267 -11.44 4.07 -26.89
CA PRO A 267 -10.61 3.06 -27.55
C PRO A 267 -9.16 3.55 -27.78
N CYS A 268 -8.21 2.62 -27.76
CA CYS A 268 -6.81 2.93 -28.05
C CYS A 268 -6.71 3.63 -29.42
N PRO A 269 -5.96 4.74 -29.54
CA PRO A 269 -5.66 5.33 -30.84
C PRO A 269 -5.11 4.25 -31.78
N SER A 270 -5.49 4.29 -33.06
CA SER A 270 -5.08 3.27 -34.04
C SER A 270 -3.55 3.13 -34.17
N LEU A 271 -2.81 4.20 -33.87
CA LEU A 271 -1.35 4.24 -33.77
C LEU A 271 -0.76 3.39 -32.65
N CYS A 272 -1.59 3.05 -31.64
CA CYS A 272 -1.22 2.28 -30.45
C CYS A 272 -2.01 0.97 -30.38
N ALA A 273 -2.55 0.47 -31.50
CA ALA A 273 -3.12 -0.88 -31.58
C ALA A 273 -1.98 -1.91 -31.77
N PRO A 274 -2.08 -3.13 -31.24
CA PRO A 274 -3.23 -3.72 -30.53
C PRO A 274 -3.27 -3.43 -29.02
N SER A 275 -2.28 -2.74 -28.45
CA SER A 275 -2.15 -2.50 -27.01
C SER A 275 -1.77 -1.05 -26.71
N CYS A 276 -2.57 -0.36 -25.91
CA CYS A 276 -2.27 1.00 -25.44
C CYS A 276 -0.94 1.03 -24.65
N HIS A 277 0.17 1.37 -25.31
CA HIS A 277 1.45 1.60 -24.64
C HIS A 277 1.37 2.81 -23.71
N THR A 278 2.23 2.83 -22.68
CA THR A 278 2.33 3.93 -21.70
C THR A 278 2.61 5.29 -22.33
N SER A 279 3.29 5.32 -23.48
CA SER A 279 3.50 6.54 -24.28
C SER A 279 2.22 7.13 -24.87
N CYS A 280 1.12 6.36 -24.92
CA CYS A 280 -0.17 6.78 -25.45
C CYS A 280 -1.17 7.17 -24.35
N CYS A 281 -0.75 7.18 -23.08
CA CYS A 281 -1.60 7.45 -21.92
C CYS A 281 -1.36 8.88 -21.40
N GLN A 282 -2.43 9.60 -21.05
CA GLN A 282 -2.39 10.98 -20.54
C GLN A 282 -2.20 10.99 -19.01
N GLN A 283 -1.54 12.01 -18.45
CA GLN A 283 -1.50 12.18 -17.00
C GLN A 283 -2.91 12.47 -16.47
N TYR A 284 -3.32 11.77 -15.40
CA TYR A 284 -4.62 11.97 -14.74
C TYR A 284 -4.72 13.42 -14.27
N GLN A 285 -5.59 14.21 -14.92
CA GLN A 285 -5.98 15.53 -14.44
C GLN A 285 -7.27 15.38 -13.65
N TYR A 286 -7.25 15.80 -12.38
CA TYR A 286 -8.46 15.93 -11.59
C TYR A 286 -9.34 17.04 -12.20
N PRO A 287 -10.67 16.87 -12.30
CA PRO A 287 -11.57 17.94 -12.72
C PRO A 287 -11.57 19.12 -11.73
#